data_AF-A0A7S2R1G4-F1
#
_entry.id   AF-A0A7S2R1G4-F1
#
_cell.length_a   1.000
_cell.length_b   1.000
_cell.length_c   1.000
_cell.angle_alpha   90.00
_cell.angle_beta   90.00
_cell.angle_gamma   90.00
#
_symmetry.space_group_name_H-M   'P 1'
#
loop_
_entity.id
_entity.type
_entity.pdbx_description
1 polymer ?
#
loop_
_entity_poly.entity_id
_entity_poly.type
_entity_poly.pdbx_seq_one_letter_code
_entity_poly.pdbx_strand_id
1 'polypeptide(L)'
;MSASLTISTLNPNVQVQTVQTRLTYLNVLEHVRTHDIVLDCTDNAPTRHLLNAACVYLHKPLISGSAIGTDGQITLYYKQHNLPTGDHHSSCYACMYPPNFINKPVQNCDSCNDAGVLGTVPGTIGILAATECIKFIT
;
A
#
# COMPACT_ATOMS: atom_id res chain seq x y z
N MET A 1 -15.08 -0.27 13.68
CA MET A 1 -15.05 -1.69 13.27
C MET A 1 -16.04 -2.01 12.13
N SER A 2 -16.51 -1.02 11.36
CA SER A 2 -17.46 -1.24 10.26
C SER A 2 -16.92 -2.19 9.20
N ALA A 3 -15.65 -2.05 8.80
CA ALA A 3 -15.02 -2.92 7.80
C ALA A 3 -15.09 -4.41 8.17
N SER A 4 -14.77 -4.76 9.42
CA SER A 4 -14.84 -6.15 9.89
C SER A 4 -16.27 -6.69 9.84
N LEU A 5 -17.25 -5.90 10.28
CA LEU A 5 -18.65 -6.31 10.25
C LEU A 5 -19.12 -6.57 8.80
N THR A 6 -18.80 -5.65 7.89
CA THR A 6 -19.16 -5.79 6.47
C THR A 6 -18.54 -7.04 5.86
N ILE A 7 -17.24 -7.27 6.08
CA ILE A 7 -16.53 -8.43 5.52
C ILE A 7 -17.08 -9.74 6.10
N SER A 8 -17.27 -9.84 7.42
CA SER A 8 -17.81 -11.04 8.05
C SER A 8 -19.25 -11.34 7.64
N THR A 9 -20.04 -10.31 7.32
CA THR A 9 -21.40 -10.48 6.78
C THR A 9 -21.35 -11.00 5.34
N LEU A 10 -20.41 -10.52 4.54
CA LEU A 10 -20.26 -10.93 3.13
C LEU A 10 -19.71 -12.34 2.99
N ASN A 11 -18.71 -12.71 3.79
CA ASN A 11 -18.15 -14.06 3.81
C ASN A 11 -17.77 -14.45 5.24
N PRO A 12 -18.60 -15.24 5.95
CA PRO A 12 -18.34 -15.61 7.34
C PRO A 12 -17.16 -16.58 7.51
N ASN A 13 -16.64 -17.14 6.41
CA ASN A 13 -15.52 -18.08 6.45
C ASN A 13 -14.14 -17.40 6.49
N VAL A 14 -14.08 -16.06 6.35
CA VAL A 14 -12.80 -15.33 6.44
C VAL A 14 -12.54 -14.86 7.86
N GLN A 15 -11.29 -14.92 8.27
CA GLN A 15 -10.84 -14.34 9.53
C GLN A 15 -10.47 -12.88 9.31
N VAL A 16 -11.10 -11.97 10.07
CA VAL A 16 -10.77 -10.53 10.04
C VAL A 16 -10.15 -10.13 11.36
N GLN A 17 -8.87 -9.76 11.35
CA GLN A 17 -8.19 -9.21 12.51
C GLN A 17 -8.12 -7.69 12.39
N THR A 18 -8.78 -6.97 13.30
CA THR A 18 -8.74 -5.51 13.34
C THR A 18 -7.58 -5.01 14.18
N VAL A 19 -6.84 -4.03 13.67
CA VAL A 19 -5.81 -3.30 14.42
C VAL A 19 -6.28 -1.86 14.61
N GLN A 20 -6.62 -1.49 15.85
CA GLN A 20 -7.11 -0.14 16.20
C GLN A 20 -5.99 0.78 16.68
N THR A 21 -4.86 0.74 16.00
CA THR A 21 -3.70 1.58 16.33
C THR A 21 -3.14 2.18 15.06
N ARG A 22 -2.69 3.44 15.13
CA ARG A 22 -1.98 4.06 14.02
C ARG A 22 -0.69 3.31 13.75
N LEU A 23 -0.38 3.09 12.48
CA LEU A 23 0.89 2.51 12.07
C LEU A 23 2.03 3.51 12.33
N THR A 24 3.09 3.04 12.96
CA THR A 24 4.27 3.83 13.34
C THR A 24 5.54 3.01 13.14
N TYR A 25 6.70 3.66 13.22
CA TYR A 25 7.99 2.96 13.16
C TYR A 25 8.19 1.95 14.29
N LEU A 26 7.46 2.09 15.41
CA LEU A 26 7.55 1.19 16.56
C LEU A 26 6.80 -0.13 16.34
N ASN A 27 5.72 -0.13 15.55
CA ASN A 27 4.84 -1.31 15.41
C ASN A 27 4.79 -1.89 13.97
N VAL A 28 5.29 -1.18 12.96
CA VAL A 28 5.13 -1.60 11.56
C VAL A 28 5.73 -2.98 11.27
N LEU A 29 6.90 -3.28 11.85
CA LEU A 29 7.58 -4.54 11.58
C LEU A 29 6.85 -5.74 12.19
N GLU A 30 6.20 -5.55 13.33
CA GLU A 30 5.38 -6.59 13.96
C GLU A 30 4.18 -6.92 13.07
N HIS A 31 3.46 -5.89 12.62
CA HIS A 31 2.28 -6.06 11.79
C HIS A 31 2.61 -6.63 10.40
N VAL A 32 3.66 -6.14 9.73
CA VAL A 32 3.98 -6.59 8.36
C VAL A 32 4.52 -8.02 8.34
N ARG A 33 5.26 -8.45 9.36
CA ARG A 33 5.93 -9.76 9.36
C ARG A 33 4.98 -10.93 9.25
N THR A 34 3.81 -10.84 9.88
CA THR A 34 2.81 -11.92 9.95
C THR A 34 1.94 -12.05 8.70
N HIS A 35 2.11 -11.19 7.70
CA HIS A 35 1.31 -11.18 6.47
C HIS A 35 2.15 -11.58 5.27
N ASP A 36 1.55 -12.26 4.29
CA ASP A 36 2.23 -12.68 3.06
C ASP A 36 2.36 -11.54 2.05
N ILE A 37 1.37 -10.65 2.02
CA ILE A 37 1.30 -9.49 1.14
C ILE A 37 0.69 -8.29 1.88
N VAL A 38 1.13 -7.09 1.53
CA VAL A 38 0.67 -5.84 2.14
C VAL A 38 0.00 -4.97 1.08
N LEU A 39 -1.18 -4.44 1.39
CA LEU A 39 -1.86 -3.43 0.58
C LEU A 39 -1.77 -2.08 1.30
N ASP A 40 -1.12 -1.10 0.68
CA ASP A 40 -1.15 0.29 1.11
C ASP A 40 -2.37 0.98 0.50
N CYS A 41 -3.38 1.17 1.35
CA CYS A 41 -4.59 1.94 1.07
C CYS A 41 -4.58 3.29 1.81
N THR A 42 -3.40 3.81 2.15
CA THR A 42 -3.26 5.07 2.89
C THR A 42 -3.20 6.27 1.93
N ASP A 43 -3.66 7.41 2.43
CA ASP A 43 -3.77 8.67 1.70
C ASP A 43 -2.58 9.61 1.89
N ASN A 44 -1.53 9.18 2.60
CA ASN A 44 -0.42 10.05 2.98
C ASN A 44 0.96 9.42 2.71
N ALA A 45 1.83 10.23 2.12
CA ALA A 45 3.18 9.82 1.73
C ALA A 45 4.04 9.27 2.90
N PRO A 46 4.01 9.84 4.13
CA PRO A 46 4.82 9.32 5.23
C PRO A 46 4.51 7.85 5.58
N THR A 47 3.22 7.47 5.64
CA THR A 47 2.82 6.09 5.96
C THR A 47 3.17 5.14 4.81
N ARG A 48 3.01 5.59 3.56
CA ARG A 48 3.45 4.82 2.39
C ARG A 48 4.96 4.55 2.38
N HIS A 49 5.76 5.55 2.72
CA HIS A 49 7.21 5.37 2.88
C HIS A 49 7.57 4.40 4.02
N LEU A 50 6.87 4.48 5.15
CA LEU A 50 7.03 3.57 6.27
C LEU A 50 6.72 2.11 5.89
N LEU A 51 5.57 1.89 5.22
CA LEU A 51 5.19 0.57 4.71
C LEU A 51 6.19 0.04 3.70
N ASN A 52 6.64 0.87 2.75
CA ASN A 52 7.68 0.50 1.80
C ASN A 52 8.97 0.06 2.50
N ALA A 53 9.47 0.84 3.46
CA ALA A 53 10.69 0.49 4.19
C ALA A 53 10.55 -0.86 4.91
N ALA A 54 9.42 -1.09 5.59
CA ALA A 54 9.15 -2.35 6.28
C ALA A 54 9.04 -3.54 5.31
N CYS A 55 8.33 -3.37 4.19
CA CYS A 55 8.14 -4.42 3.19
C CYS A 55 9.46 -4.79 2.49
N VAL A 56 10.28 -3.79 2.15
CA VAL A 56 11.63 -4.03 1.58
C VAL A 56 12.50 -4.80 2.59
N TYR A 57 12.51 -4.38 3.86
CA TYR A 57 13.29 -5.01 4.92
C TYR A 57 12.86 -6.46 5.19
N LEU A 58 11.55 -6.73 5.21
CA LEU A 58 10.98 -8.06 5.48
C LEU A 58 10.76 -8.91 4.21
N HIS A 59 11.16 -8.39 3.05
CA HIS A 59 10.95 -9.02 1.74
C HIS A 59 9.48 -9.38 1.47
N LYS A 60 8.57 -8.48 1.83
CA LYS A 60 7.14 -8.62 1.56
C LYS A 60 6.75 -7.85 0.29
N PRO A 61 5.90 -8.42 -0.58
CA PRO A 61 5.27 -7.67 -1.67
C PRO A 61 4.36 -6.58 -1.11
N LEU A 62 4.43 -5.40 -1.71
CA LEU A 62 3.63 -4.23 -1.38
C LEU A 62 2.86 -3.77 -2.60
N ILE A 63 1.53 -3.82 -2.55
CA ILE A 63 0.65 -3.17 -3.52
C ILE A 63 0.28 -1.81 -2.96
N SER A 64 0.69 -0.72 -3.63
CA SER A 64 0.35 0.65 -3.19
C SER A 64 -0.63 1.28 -4.17
N GLY A 65 -1.74 1.78 -3.63
CA GLY A 65 -2.75 2.54 -4.36
C GLY A 65 -2.77 4.00 -3.89
N SER A 66 -3.04 4.92 -4.81
CA SER A 66 -3.26 6.34 -4.50
C SER A 66 -4.25 6.97 -5.46
N ALA A 67 -4.98 7.99 -5.01
CA ALA A 67 -5.92 8.74 -5.83
C ALA A 67 -5.95 10.22 -5.43
N ILE A 68 -6.00 11.13 -6.38
CA ILE A 68 -6.13 12.57 -6.16
C ILE A 68 -6.93 13.20 -7.31
N GLY A 69 -7.91 14.05 -6.99
CA GLY A 69 -8.80 14.62 -8.01
C GLY A 69 -9.47 13.52 -8.85
N THR A 70 -9.12 13.44 -10.13
CA THR A 70 -9.60 12.42 -11.09
C THR A 70 -8.58 11.34 -11.41
N ASP A 71 -7.38 11.43 -10.84
CA ASP A 71 -6.26 10.55 -11.15
C ASP A 71 -6.08 9.48 -10.09
N GLY A 72 -5.72 8.28 -10.53
CA GLY A 72 -5.44 7.14 -9.67
C GLY A 72 -4.19 6.41 -10.14
N GLN A 73 -3.44 5.86 -9.20
CA GLN A 73 -2.26 5.04 -9.45
C GLN A 73 -2.34 3.76 -8.62
N ILE A 74 -1.83 2.68 -9.21
CA ILE A 74 -1.59 1.41 -8.54
C ILE A 74 -0.23 0.89 -8.98
N THR A 75 0.54 0.34 -8.04
CA THR A 75 1.81 -0.34 -8.37
C THR A 75 2.09 -1.46 -7.38
N LEU A 76 2.48 -2.63 -7.89
CA LEU A 76 3.06 -3.72 -7.10
C LEU A 76 4.57 -3.53 -7.02
N TYR A 77 5.08 -3.37 -5.81
CA TYR A 77 6.50 -3.36 -5.49
C TYR A 77 6.87 -4.69 -4.85
N TYR A 78 7.80 -5.41 -5.47
CA TYR A 78 8.27 -6.67 -4.91
C TYR A 78 9.71 -6.93 -5.32
N LYS A 79 10.52 -7.34 -4.34
CA LYS A 79 11.90 -7.78 -4.58
C LYS A 79 11.92 -9.31 -4.68
N GLN A 80 11.93 -9.82 -5.90
CA GLN A 80 12.10 -11.26 -6.12
C GLN A 80 13.59 -11.61 -6.06
N HIS A 81 14.00 -12.32 -5.00
CA HIS A 81 15.41 -12.69 -4.79
C HIS A 81 15.91 -13.81 -5.73
N ASN A 82 15.02 -14.49 -6.45
CA ASN A 82 15.34 -15.68 -7.27
C ASN A 82 14.99 -15.50 -8.76
N LEU A 83 15.21 -14.33 -9.35
CA LEU A 83 15.10 -14.19 -10.82
C LEU A 83 16.35 -14.81 -11.50
N PRO A 84 16.18 -15.68 -12.51
CA PRO A 84 17.31 -16.36 -13.18
C PRO A 84 18.29 -15.42 -13.89
N THR A 85 17.92 -14.15 -14.10
CA THR A 85 18.63 -13.20 -14.94
C THR A 85 19.72 -12.41 -14.23
N GLY A 86 19.98 -12.61 -12.94
CA GLY A 86 21.01 -11.85 -12.20
C GLY A 86 20.67 -10.35 -12.01
N ASP A 87 19.59 -9.88 -12.62
CA ASP A 87 19.04 -8.54 -12.44
C ASP A 87 18.29 -8.47 -11.10
N HIS A 88 19.02 -8.07 -10.07
CA HIS A 88 18.45 -7.70 -8.76
C HIS A 88 17.74 -6.32 -8.82
N HIS A 89 16.91 -6.07 -9.84
CA HIS A 89 16.14 -4.83 -9.89
C HIS A 89 15.00 -4.89 -8.88
N SER A 90 15.26 -4.39 -7.67
CA SER A 90 14.24 -4.17 -6.66
C SER A 90 13.40 -2.95 -7.04
N SER A 91 12.17 -3.15 -7.49
CA SER A 91 11.20 -2.06 -7.54
C SER A 91 10.73 -1.77 -6.11
N CYS A 92 10.99 -0.56 -5.64
CA CYS A 92 10.52 -0.08 -4.35
C CYS A 92 9.87 1.29 -4.51
N TYR A 93 8.90 1.62 -3.68
CA TYR A 93 8.25 2.93 -3.73
C TYR A 93 9.28 4.06 -3.58
N ALA A 94 10.20 3.94 -2.61
CA ALA A 94 11.26 4.92 -2.39
C ALA A 94 12.28 5.04 -3.54
N CYS A 95 12.32 4.06 -4.45
CA CYS A 95 13.19 4.06 -5.61
C CYS A 95 12.61 4.97 -6.70
N MET A 96 11.28 4.98 -6.85
CA MET A 96 10.55 5.84 -7.77
C MET A 96 10.25 7.23 -7.17
N TYR A 97 9.98 7.27 -5.86
CA TYR A 97 9.68 8.48 -5.10
C TYR A 97 10.62 8.59 -3.89
N PRO A 98 11.85 9.11 -4.07
CA PRO A 98 12.82 9.17 -2.98
C PRO A 98 12.37 10.03 -1.77
N PRO A 99 12.71 9.65 -0.50
CA PRO A 99 12.22 10.35 0.69
C PRO A 99 12.62 11.82 0.80
N ASN A 100 13.72 12.22 0.16
CA ASN A 100 14.14 13.63 0.06
C ASN A 100 13.18 14.49 -0.78
N PHE A 101 12.22 13.90 -1.50
CA PHE A 101 11.11 14.62 -2.14
C PHE A 101 9.96 14.94 -1.16
N ILE A 102 9.88 14.29 0.00
CA ILE A 102 8.82 14.53 1.01
C ILE A 102 8.86 15.97 1.54
N ASN A 103 10.06 16.56 1.61
CA ASN A 103 10.27 17.93 2.13
C ASN A 103 10.46 18.97 1.03
N LYS A 104 10.37 18.59 -0.26
CA LYS A 104 10.31 19.61 -1.30
C LYS A 104 8.91 20.21 -1.27
N PRO A 105 8.77 21.55 -1.33
CA PRO A 105 7.48 22.16 -1.62
C PRO A 105 7.15 21.76 -3.06
N VAL A 106 6.53 20.60 -3.22
CA VAL A 106 5.92 20.22 -4.48
C VAL A 106 4.78 21.21 -4.60
N GLN A 107 4.92 22.20 -5.48
CA GLN A 107 3.93 23.27 -5.62
C GLN A 107 2.50 22.78 -5.92
N ASN A 108 2.30 21.47 -6.12
CA ASN A 108 1.05 20.82 -6.50
C ASN A 108 0.80 19.46 -5.79
N CYS A 109 1.44 19.14 -4.65
CA CYS A 109 1.11 17.91 -3.92
C CYS A 109 0.26 18.24 -2.69
N ASP A 110 -0.90 18.79 -2.98
CA ASP A 110 -2.00 18.90 -2.05
C ASP A 110 -2.39 17.48 -1.61
N SER A 111 -2.61 17.28 -0.30
CA SER A 111 -3.14 16.01 0.17
C SER A 111 -4.50 15.74 -0.51
N CYS A 112 -4.97 14.49 -0.56
CA CYS A 112 -6.35 14.22 -1.03
C CYS A 112 -7.39 15.09 -0.30
N ASN A 113 -7.05 15.52 0.91
CA ASN A 113 -7.86 16.37 1.77
C ASN A 113 -7.93 17.84 1.30
N ASP A 114 -6.92 18.31 0.56
CA ASP A 114 -6.82 19.69 0.08
C ASP A 114 -7.33 19.83 -1.37
N ALA A 115 -7.06 18.84 -2.23
CA ALA A 115 -7.51 18.83 -3.63
C ALA A 115 -8.89 18.16 -3.85
N GLY A 116 -9.35 17.37 -2.88
CA GLY A 116 -10.51 16.48 -3.04
C GLY A 116 -10.23 15.29 -3.95
N VAL A 117 -11.17 14.36 -4.02
CA VAL A 117 -11.09 13.18 -4.90
C VAL A 117 -12.48 12.77 -5.38
N LEU A 118 -12.61 12.45 -6.67
CA LEU A 118 -13.82 11.87 -7.22
C LEU A 118 -13.95 10.44 -6.70
N GLY A 119 -14.98 10.16 -5.90
CA GLY A 119 -15.08 8.90 -5.13
C GLY A 119 -14.99 7.60 -5.94
N THR A 120 -15.32 7.62 -7.23
CA THR A 120 -15.17 6.46 -8.12
C THR A 120 -13.70 6.09 -8.36
N VAL A 121 -12.79 7.05 -8.25
CA VAL A 121 -11.34 6.85 -8.47
C VAL A 121 -10.74 5.93 -7.40
N PRO A 122 -10.79 6.25 -6.09
CA PRO A 122 -10.26 5.35 -5.05
C PRO A 122 -11.03 4.03 -5.01
N GLY A 123 -12.33 4.02 -5.36
CA GLY A 123 -13.10 2.78 -5.52
C GLY A 123 -12.53 1.87 -6.61
N THR A 124 -12.21 2.44 -7.78
CA THR A 124 -11.59 1.71 -8.90
C THR A 124 -10.19 1.23 -8.54
N ILE A 125 -9.37 2.08 -7.94
CA ILE A 125 -8.02 1.71 -7.48
C ILE A 125 -8.06 0.60 -6.43
N GLY A 126 -9.01 0.64 -5.50
CA GLY A 126 -9.21 -0.43 -4.52
C GLY A 126 -9.55 -1.78 -5.15
N ILE A 127 -10.40 -1.80 -6.18
CA ILE A 127 -10.72 -3.02 -6.94
C ILE A 127 -9.49 -3.55 -7.66
N LEU A 128 -8.75 -2.69 -8.35
CA LEU A 128 -7.51 -3.07 -9.04
C LEU A 128 -6.46 -3.61 -8.04
N ALA A 129 -6.35 -3.02 -6.85
CA ALA A 129 -5.45 -3.48 -5.80
C ALA A 129 -5.82 -4.88 -5.30
N ALA A 130 -7.11 -5.16 -5.14
CA ALA A 130 -7.58 -6.50 -4.84
C ALA A 130 -7.29 -7.49 -5.99
N THR A 131 -7.44 -7.07 -7.25
CA THR A 131 -7.10 -7.90 -8.42
C THR A 131 -5.61 -8.24 -8.47
N GLU A 132 -4.71 -7.28 -8.25
CA GLU A 132 -3.26 -7.54 -8.17
C GLU A 132 -2.91 -8.48 -7.01
N CYS A 133 -3.58 -8.33 -5.87
CA CYS A 133 -3.39 -9.22 -4.72
C CYS A 133 -3.76 -10.66 -5.07
N ILE A 134 -4.93 -10.87 -5.69
CA ILE A 134 -5.39 -12.19 -6.13
C ILE A 134 -4.39 -12.81 -7.10
N LYS A 135 -4.00 -12.09 -8.17
CA LYS A 135 -3.02 -12.57 -9.15
C LYS A 135 -1.65 -12.91 -8.56
N PHE A 136 -1.27 -12.26 -7.47
CA PHE A 136 0.01 -12.52 -6.82
C PHE A 136 -0.03 -13.82 -6.00
N ILE A 137 -1.15 -14.13 -5.36
CA ILE A 137 -1.29 -15.30 -4.47
C ILE A 137 -1.76 -16.57 -5.19
N THR A 138 -2.27 -16.47 -6.43
CA THR A 138 -2.73 -17.59 -7.26
C THR A 138 -1.78 -17.87 -8.41
#